data_AF-A0A6N6KJX4-F1
#
_entry.id   AF-A0A6N6KJX4-F1
#
_cell.length_a   1.000
_cell.length_b   1.000
_cell.length_c   1.000
_cell.angle_alpha   90.00
_cell.angle_beta   90.00
_cell.angle_gamma   90.00
#
_symmetry.space_group_name_H-M   'P 1'
#
loop_
_entity.id
_entity.type
_entity.pdbx_description
1 polymer ?
#
loop_
_entity_poly.entity_id
_entity_poly.type
_entity_poly.pdbx_seq_one_letter_code
_entity_poly.pdbx_strand_id
1 'polypeptide(L)'
;MVLNFRPPVFVKTQKDKIMQLINKNIFFLLAALIVASFSSCDEDTFSQVVEVEIPDHQSSIVLNGIWSTQDSTLELLVTTSLSILDTEAFTIPQAAEINLFTNGSLLGSLNYDEDIAQYSLM
;
A
#
# COMPACT_ATOMS: atom_id res chain seq x y z
N MET A 1 -72.17 -0.45 -58.50
CA MET A 1 -72.23 0.24 -57.19
C MET A 1 -70.88 0.04 -56.52
N VAL A 2 -70.02 1.06 -56.48
CA VAL A 2 -68.66 0.96 -55.89
C VAL A 2 -68.64 1.88 -54.68
N LEU A 3 -68.52 1.29 -53.49
CA LEU A 3 -68.45 2.02 -52.22
C LEU A 3 -67.01 2.47 -51.98
N ASN A 4 -66.77 3.77 -52.12
CA ASN A 4 -65.50 4.39 -51.78
C ASN A 4 -65.43 4.63 -50.27
N PHE A 5 -64.70 3.79 -49.55
CA PHE A 5 -64.32 4.05 -48.15
C PHE A 5 -63.07 4.93 -48.11
N ARG A 6 -63.19 6.16 -47.58
CA ARG A 6 -62.02 6.94 -47.18
C ARG A 6 -61.52 6.45 -45.81
N PRO A 7 -60.21 6.22 -45.62
CA PRO A 7 -59.68 5.88 -44.30
C PRO A 7 -59.73 7.11 -43.37
N PRO A 8 -59.83 6.91 -42.05
CA PRO A 8 -59.83 8.00 -41.08
C PRO A 8 -58.45 8.69 -41.03
N VAL A 9 -58.45 10.01 -41.08
CA VAL A 9 -57.26 10.84 -40.89
C VAL A 9 -56.96 10.89 -39.39
N PHE A 10 -55.88 10.22 -38.97
CA PHE A 10 -55.36 10.34 -37.60
C PHE A 10 -54.72 11.73 -37.42
N VAL A 11 -55.43 12.62 -36.73
CA VAL A 11 -54.89 13.92 -36.33
C VAL A 11 -53.97 13.70 -35.13
N LYS A 12 -52.65 13.69 -35.35
CA LYS A 12 -51.65 13.74 -34.27
C LYS A 12 -51.90 14.98 -33.42
N THR A 13 -52.20 14.79 -32.14
CA THR A 13 -52.53 15.90 -31.24
C THR A 13 -51.26 16.65 -30.82
N GLN A 14 -51.37 17.96 -30.56
CA GLN A 14 -50.25 18.82 -30.12
C GLN A 14 -49.49 18.24 -28.89
N LYS A 15 -50.19 17.49 -28.04
CA LYS A 15 -49.62 16.80 -26.87
C LYS A 15 -48.55 15.76 -27.25
N ASP A 16 -48.74 15.06 -28.36
CA ASP A 16 -47.79 14.03 -28.83
C ASP A 16 -46.46 14.64 -29.28
N LYS A 17 -46.50 15.85 -29.86
CA LYS A 17 -45.29 16.58 -30.26
C LYS A 17 -44.51 17.11 -29.07
N ILE A 18 -45.19 17.67 -28.06
CA ILE A 18 -44.55 18.18 -26.83
C ILE A 18 -43.89 17.03 -26.06
N MET A 19 -44.57 15.89 -25.93
CA MET A 19 -44.05 14.72 -25.23
C MET A 19 -42.84 14.11 -25.97
N GLN A 20 -42.82 14.13 -27.30
CA GLN A 20 -41.64 13.74 -28.09
C GLN A 20 -40.47 14.71 -27.96
N LEU A 21 -40.72 16.02 -27.89
CA LEU A 21 -39.67 17.04 -27.69
C LEU A 21 -39.02 16.94 -26.30
N ILE A 22 -39.83 16.73 -25.26
CA ILE A 22 -39.32 16.54 -23.89
C ILE A 22 -38.47 15.27 -23.80
N ASN A 23 -38.93 14.16 -24.39
CA ASN A 23 -38.20 12.89 -24.39
C ASN A 23 -36.87 13.00 -25.16
N LYS A 24 -36.85 13.75 -26.27
CA LYS A 24 -35.63 13.99 -27.05
C LYS A 24 -34.60 14.84 -26.28
N ASN A 25 -35.04 15.86 -25.54
CA ASN A 25 -34.14 16.70 -24.74
C ASN A 25 -33.60 15.96 -23.50
N ILE A 26 -34.43 15.15 -22.84
CA ILE A 26 -33.98 14.30 -21.72
C ILE A 26 -32.95 13.29 -22.20
N PHE A 27 -33.16 12.66 -23.36
CA PHE A 27 -32.21 11.72 -23.94
C PHE A 27 -30.85 12.38 -24.23
N PHE A 28 -30.85 13.60 -24.80
CA PHE A 28 -29.61 14.35 -25.03
C PHE A 28 -28.89 14.71 -23.74
N LEU A 29 -29.64 15.07 -22.70
CA LEU A 29 -29.08 15.44 -21.40
C LEU A 29 -28.48 14.22 -20.69
N LEU A 30 -29.13 13.06 -20.79
CA LEU A 30 -28.62 11.78 -20.28
C LEU A 30 -27.35 11.35 -21.02
N ALA A 31 -27.32 11.49 -22.35
CA ALA A 31 -26.15 11.17 -23.16
C ALA A 31 -24.95 12.09 -22.84
N ALA A 32 -25.19 13.38 -22.65
CA ALA A 32 -24.14 14.33 -22.24
C ALA A 32 -23.57 14.00 -20.86
N LEU A 33 -24.43 13.60 -19.90
CA LEU A 33 -24.01 13.19 -18.56
C LEU A 33 -23.11 11.95 -18.62
N ILE A 34 -23.46 10.97 -19.46
CA ILE A 34 -22.69 9.73 -19.63
C ILE A 34 -21.31 10.03 -20.24
N VAL A 35 -21.22 10.91 -21.24
CA VAL A 35 -19.92 11.29 -21.83
C VAL A 35 -19.05 12.03 -20.82
N ALA A 36 -19.63 12.91 -19.99
CA ALA A 36 -18.89 13.63 -18.97
C ALA A 36 -18.29 12.70 -17.91
N SER A 37 -18.99 11.63 -17.50
CA SER A 37 -18.48 10.68 -16.50
C SER A 37 -17.31 9.82 -17.00
N PHE A 38 -17.15 9.60 -18.31
CA PHE A 38 -15.95 8.95 -18.85
C PHE A 38 -14.73 9.87 -18.94
N SER A 39 -14.91 11.20 -18.83
CA SER A 39 -13.80 12.18 -18.89
C SER A 39 -13.20 12.55 -17.54
N SER A 40 -13.82 12.12 -16.43
CA SER A 40 -13.34 12.40 -15.06
C SER A 40 -12.65 11.22 -14.37
N CYS A 41 -12.53 10.07 -15.02
CA CYS A 41 -11.64 9.00 -14.58
C CYS A 41 -10.26 9.17 -15.24
N ASP A 42 -9.55 10.22 -14.84
CA ASP A 42 -8.14 10.36 -15.16
C ASP A 42 -7.33 9.79 -13.99
N GLU A 43 -6.90 8.52 -14.12
CA GLU A 43 -6.12 7.79 -13.11
C GLU A 43 -4.75 8.44 -12.83
N ASP A 44 -4.34 9.42 -13.64
CA ASP A 44 -3.02 10.06 -13.60
C ASP A 44 -2.93 11.29 -12.67
N THR A 45 -4.00 11.67 -11.95
CA THR A 45 -4.09 13.05 -11.40
C THR A 45 -3.28 13.34 -10.13
N PHE A 46 -2.72 12.37 -9.39
CA PHE A 46 -1.87 12.70 -8.22
C PHE A 46 -0.78 11.65 -7.93
N SER A 47 0.28 11.64 -8.74
CA SER A 47 1.56 11.06 -8.33
C SER A 47 2.58 12.18 -8.14
N GLN A 48 2.70 12.67 -6.90
CA GLN A 48 3.72 13.65 -6.55
C GLN A 48 4.98 12.91 -6.10
N VAL A 49 5.99 12.88 -6.96
CA VAL A 49 7.33 12.45 -6.59
C VAL A 49 8.00 13.59 -5.83
N VAL A 50 8.27 13.39 -4.54
CA VAL A 50 9.02 14.32 -3.71
C VAL A 50 10.42 13.76 -3.52
N GLU A 51 11.43 14.54 -3.87
CA GLU A 51 12.83 14.20 -3.57
C GLU A 51 13.09 14.48 -2.09
N VAL A 52 13.56 13.46 -1.37
CA VAL A 52 13.89 13.54 0.05
C VAL A 52 15.38 13.28 0.20
N GLU A 53 16.10 14.23 0.78
CA GLU A 53 17.51 14.06 1.12
C GLU A 53 17.63 13.11 2.32
N ILE A 54 18.40 12.04 2.14
CA ILE A 54 18.67 11.05 3.18
C ILE A 54 20.01 11.43 3.84
N PRO A 55 20.07 11.59 5.17
CA PRO A 55 21.31 11.98 5.84
C PRO A 55 22.37 10.88 5.74
N ASP A 56 23.64 11.29 5.82
CA ASP A 56 24.76 10.35 5.91
C ASP A 56 24.59 9.41 7.11
N HIS A 57 24.73 8.12 6.88
CA HIS A 57 24.63 7.08 7.90
C HIS A 57 25.99 6.42 8.11
N GLN A 58 26.43 6.38 9.37
CA GLN A 58 27.58 5.60 9.78
C GLN A 58 27.11 4.30 10.45
N SER A 59 27.55 3.17 9.91
CA SER A 59 27.21 1.86 10.48
C SER A 59 27.75 1.72 11.91
N SER A 60 26.92 1.17 12.79
CA SER A 60 27.20 0.96 14.21
C SER A 60 26.72 -0.42 14.66
N ILE A 61 27.29 -0.95 15.74
CA ILE A 61 26.84 -2.22 16.30
C ILE A 61 25.49 -2.03 17.00
N VAL A 62 24.53 -2.89 16.65
CA VAL A 62 23.19 -2.95 17.22
C VAL A 62 23.01 -4.30 17.88
N LEU A 63 22.37 -4.30 19.06
CA LEU A 63 22.06 -5.49 19.82
C LEU A 63 20.53 -5.57 19.98
N ASN A 64 19.95 -6.68 19.53
CA ASN A 64 18.55 -7.00 19.73
C ASN A 64 18.45 -8.25 20.61
N GLY A 65 17.71 -8.16 21.72
CA GLY A 65 17.57 -9.26 22.65
C GLY A 65 16.12 -9.70 22.78
N ILE A 66 15.91 -11.01 22.65
CA ILE A 66 14.62 -11.64 22.90
C ILE A 66 14.76 -12.51 24.14
N TRP A 67 13.89 -12.26 25.12
CA TRP A 67 13.74 -13.11 26.28
C TRP A 67 12.53 -14.01 26.07
N SER A 68 12.75 -15.30 25.81
CA SER A 68 11.64 -16.25 25.72
C SER A 68 11.08 -16.52 27.12
N THR A 69 9.77 -16.28 27.30
CA THR A 69 9.10 -16.50 28.58
C THR A 69 8.96 -17.96 28.96
N GLN A 70 9.23 -18.89 28.04
CA GLN A 70 9.01 -20.33 28.22
C GLN A 70 10.28 -21.08 28.64
N ASP A 71 11.45 -20.64 28.17
CA ASP A 71 12.68 -21.45 28.27
C ASP A 71 13.81 -20.81 29.09
N SER A 72 13.58 -19.64 29.72
CA SER A 72 14.59 -18.85 30.45
C SER A 72 15.85 -18.48 29.64
N THR A 73 15.88 -18.80 28.35
CA THR A 73 16.96 -18.49 27.43
C THR A 73 16.89 -17.03 26.98
N LEU A 74 18.03 -16.34 27.10
CA LEU A 74 18.28 -15.05 26.48
C LEU A 74 18.94 -15.29 25.12
N GLU A 75 18.27 -14.89 24.06
CA GLU A 75 18.79 -14.90 22.69
C GLU A 75 19.12 -13.48 22.27
N LEU A 76 20.35 -13.26 21.80
CA LEU A 76 20.82 -11.96 21.34
C LEU A 76 21.23 -12.05 19.88
N LEU A 77 20.68 -11.16 19.06
CA LEU A 77 21.16 -10.88 17.71
C LEU A 77 22.03 -9.63 17.75
N VAL A 78 23.31 -9.79 17.41
CA VAL A 78 24.25 -8.67 17.24
C VAL A 78 24.48 -8.45 15.76
N THR A 79 24.23 -7.24 15.29
CA THR A 79 24.36 -6.88 13.87
C THR A 79 24.96 -5.49 13.69
N THR A 80 25.30 -5.15 12.46
CA THR A 80 25.61 -3.78 12.04
C THR A 80 24.34 -3.06 11.56
N SER A 81 24.17 -1.79 11.93
CA SER A 81 23.12 -0.93 11.37
C SER A 81 23.36 -0.69 9.88
N LEU A 82 22.26 -0.55 9.13
CA LEU A 82 22.27 -0.25 7.70
C LEU A 82 21.45 1.00 7.41
N SER A 83 21.93 1.78 6.44
CA SER A 83 21.17 2.82 5.76
C SER A 83 20.18 2.19 4.78
N ILE A 84 19.12 2.94 4.46
CA ILE A 84 18.22 2.58 3.36
C ILE A 84 18.90 2.62 1.98
N LEU A 85 20.05 3.29 1.88
CA LEU A 85 20.85 3.38 0.66
C LEU A 85 21.96 2.31 0.61
N ASP A 86 22.18 1.55 1.68
CA ASP A 86 23.24 0.53 1.71
C ASP A 86 22.84 -0.66 0.85
N THR A 87 23.75 -1.08 -0.04
CA THR A 87 23.55 -2.24 -0.93
C THR A 87 24.06 -3.55 -0.32
N GLU A 88 24.90 -3.45 0.72
CA GLU A 88 25.49 -4.60 1.40
C GLU A 88 24.50 -5.19 2.41
N ALA A 89 24.60 -6.51 2.62
CA ALA A 89 23.84 -7.17 3.67
C ALA A 89 24.37 -6.79 5.07
N PHE A 90 23.51 -6.87 6.08
CA PHE A 90 23.95 -6.68 7.45
C PHE A 90 24.92 -7.82 7.82
N THR A 91 25.89 -7.50 8.67
CA THR A 91 26.87 -8.49 9.12
C THR A 91 26.56 -8.89 10.57
N ILE A 92 26.68 -10.18 10.85
CA ILE A 92 26.66 -10.71 12.21
C ILE A 92 28.12 -10.99 12.57
N PRO A 93 28.75 -10.17 13.44
CA PRO A 93 30.13 -10.41 13.84
C PRO A 93 30.16 -11.71 14.64
N GLN A 94 30.93 -12.71 14.20
CA GLN A 94 31.04 -14.03 14.87
C GLN A 94 32.04 -14.03 16.04
N ALA A 95 32.98 -13.08 16.03
CA ALA A 95 34.02 -12.93 17.04
C ALA A 95 33.70 -11.82 18.05
N ALA A 96 32.41 -11.52 18.28
CA ALA A 96 32.03 -10.50 19.25
C ALA A 96 32.08 -11.10 20.66
N GLU A 97 32.65 -10.34 21.60
CA GLU A 97 32.60 -10.69 23.02
C GLU A 97 31.39 -10.00 23.66
N ILE A 98 30.41 -10.80 24.11
CA ILE A 98 29.20 -10.29 24.74
C ILE A 98 29.17 -10.71 26.20
N ASN A 99 29.19 -9.71 27.09
CA ASN A 99 29.18 -9.90 28.53
C ASN A 99 27.87 -9.33 29.10
N LEU A 100 27.12 -10.16 29.81
CA LEU A 100 25.89 -9.79 30.50
C LEU A 100 26.20 -9.32 31.91
N PHE A 101 25.68 -8.16 32.32
CA PHE A 101 25.87 -7.62 33.66
C PHE A 101 24.53 -7.36 34.36
N THR A 102 24.49 -7.54 35.67
CA THR A 102 23.41 -7.04 36.54
C THR A 102 23.99 -6.25 37.68
N ASN A 103 23.50 -5.02 37.90
CA ASN A 103 23.97 -4.14 38.97
C ASN A 103 25.51 -4.00 39.05
N GLY A 104 26.19 -4.01 37.89
CA GLY A 104 27.66 -3.93 37.78
C GLY A 104 28.40 -5.25 38.02
N SER A 105 27.72 -6.34 38.38
CA SER A 105 28.30 -7.68 38.47
C SER A 105 28.15 -8.41 37.14
N LEU A 106 29.21 -9.07 36.68
CA LEU A 106 29.16 -9.98 35.53
C LEU A 106 28.24 -11.17 35.88
N LEU A 107 27.24 -11.41 35.05
CA LEU A 107 26.34 -12.56 35.13
C LEU A 107 26.84 -13.73 34.28
N GLY A 108 27.43 -13.44 33.12
CA GLY A 108 27.94 -14.44 32.20
C GLY A 108 28.32 -13.84 30.85
N SER A 109 28.86 -14.67 29.98
CA SER A 109 29.22 -14.31 28.61
C SER A 109 28.41 -15.16 27.64
N LEU A 110 27.95 -14.56 26.54
CA LEU A 110 27.18 -15.28 25.53
C LEU A 110 28.11 -15.83 24.45
N ASN A 111 27.77 -17.01 23.94
CA ASN A 111 28.50 -17.68 22.86
C ASN A 111 27.72 -17.58 21.56
N TYR A 112 28.45 -17.44 20.45
CA TYR A 112 27.87 -17.47 19.11
C TYR A 112 27.48 -18.91 18.73
N ASP A 113 26.26 -19.08 18.26
CA ASP A 113 25.72 -20.31 17.70
C ASP A 113 25.69 -20.19 16.16
N GLU A 114 26.48 -21.03 15.48
CA GLU A 114 26.60 -21.02 14.03
C GLU A 114 25.35 -21.53 13.30
N ASP A 115 24.54 -22.38 13.94
CA ASP A 115 23.36 -23.00 13.31
C ASP A 115 22.20 -22.02 13.18
N ILE A 116 22.04 -21.14 14.18
CA ILE A 116 20.97 -20.13 14.23
C ILE A 116 21.47 -18.69 14.04
N ALA A 117 22.78 -18.49 13.91
CA ALA A 117 23.44 -17.20 13.76
C ALA A 117 23.09 -16.17 14.87
N GLN A 118 23.04 -16.63 16.12
CA GLN A 118 22.69 -15.81 17.28
C GLN A 118 23.61 -16.09 18.45
N TYR A 119 23.58 -15.20 19.44
CA TYR A 119 24.31 -15.34 20.69
C TYR A 119 23.36 -15.81 21.79
N SER A 120 23.76 -16.84 22.54
CA SER A 120 22.96 -17.36 23.65
C SER A 120 23.80 -17.53 24.91
N LEU A 121 23.14 -17.44 26.06
CA LEU A 121 23.72 -17.79 27.35
C LEU A 121 23.58 -19.31 27.55
N MET A 122 24.70 -20.03 27.58
CA MET A 122 24.72 -21.47 27.92
C MET A 122 24.48 -21.72 29.40
#